data_AF-M0I3Y8-F1
#
_entry.id   AF-M0I3Y8-F1
#
_cell.length_a   1.000
_cell.length_b   1.000
_cell.length_c   1.000
_cell.angle_alpha   90.00
_cell.angle_beta   90.00
_cell.angle_gamma   90.00
#
_symmetry.space_group_name_H-M   'P 1'
#
loop_
_entity.id
_entity.type
_entity.pdbx_description
1 polymer ?
#
loop_
_entity_poly.entity_id
_entity_poly.type
_entity_poly.pdbx_seq_one_letter_code
_entity_poly.pdbx_strand_id
1 'polypeptide(L)'
;MPSDSLSPEERQQYDLVYHATKNAIWDVLGTAVYLLFLLFGGFLVLSVFVLPALSALSRTGGTPVVLGIGAVGLILIVAVGYRIVRLLQ
;
A
#
# COMPACT_ATOMS: atom_id res chain seq x y z
N MET A 1 -27.98 -3.51 22.81
CA MET A 1 -28.27 -3.23 24.24
C MET A 1 -28.08 -1.74 24.47
N PRO A 2 -29.01 -1.04 25.13
CA PRO A 2 -28.83 0.37 25.45
C PRO A 2 -27.68 0.49 26.45
N SER A 3 -26.70 1.36 26.18
CA SER A 3 -25.58 1.65 27.09
C SER A 3 -26.04 2.15 28.47
N ASP A 4 -27.31 2.57 28.58
CA ASP A 4 -27.89 3.12 29.79
C ASP A 4 -28.15 2.10 30.92
N SER A 5 -28.15 0.79 30.62
CA SER A 5 -28.38 -0.27 31.62
C SER A 5 -27.11 -0.82 32.27
N LEU A 6 -25.92 -0.37 31.84
CA LEU A 6 -24.64 -0.85 32.36
C LEU A 6 -24.17 -0.03 33.55
N SER A 7 -23.60 -0.70 34.55
CA SER A 7 -22.90 -0.05 35.66
C SER A 7 -21.68 0.74 35.13
N PRO A 8 -21.17 1.73 35.88
CA PRO A 8 -20.04 2.56 35.42
C PRO A 8 -18.80 1.74 35.04
N GLU A 9 -18.50 0.67 35.77
CA GLU A 9 -17.37 -0.23 35.51
C GLU A 9 -17.57 -1.04 34.22
N GLU A 10 -18.78 -1.58 34.00
CA GLU A 10 -19.12 -2.32 32.78
C GLU A 10 -19.09 -1.43 31.54
N ARG A 11 -19.52 -0.16 31.66
CA ARG A 11 -19.38 0.82 30.56
C ARG A 11 -17.93 1.09 30.23
N GLN A 12 -17.09 1.28 31.24
CA GLN A 12 -15.67 1.56 31.04
C GLN A 12 -14.98 0.38 30.34
N GLN A 13 -15.30 -0.86 30.73
CA GLN A 13 -14.77 -2.06 30.09
C GLN A 13 -15.30 -2.22 28.66
N TYR A 14 -16.59 -1.96 28.43
CA TYR A 14 -17.19 -1.97 27.09
C TYR A 14 -16.52 -0.94 26.17
N ASP A 15 -16.35 0.30 26.64
CA ASP A 15 -15.74 1.36 25.85
C ASP A 15 -14.30 1.05 25.50
N LEU A 16 -13.53 0.48 26.42
CA LEU A 16 -12.15 0.06 26.17
C LEU A 16 -12.09 -0.99 25.05
N VAL A 17 -12.90 -2.05 25.15
CA VAL A 17 -12.95 -3.13 24.16
C VAL A 17 -13.47 -2.61 22.82
N TYR A 18 -14.51 -1.77 22.83
CA TYR A 18 -15.09 -1.18 21.64
C TYR A 18 -14.08 -0.32 20.89
N HIS A 19 -13.38 0.59 21.58
CA HIS A 19 -12.38 1.46 20.96
C HIS A 19 -11.17 0.67 20.47
N ALA A 20 -10.69 -0.31 21.25
CA ALA A 20 -9.61 -1.19 20.81
C ALA A 20 -9.98 -1.97 19.54
N THR A 21 -11.17 -2.57 19.52
CA THR A 21 -11.66 -3.35 18.37
C THR A 21 -11.87 -2.46 17.15
N LYS A 22 -12.50 -1.31 17.34
CA LYS A 22 -12.72 -0.33 16.27
C LYS A 22 -11.39 0.13 15.66
N ASN A 23 -10.42 0.49 16.50
CA ASN A 23 -9.11 0.93 16.02
C ASN A 23 -8.38 -0.19 15.27
N ALA A 24 -8.42 -1.43 15.80
CA ALA A 24 -7.82 -2.57 15.13
C ALA A 24 -8.44 -2.85 13.75
N ILE A 25 -9.77 -2.81 13.63
CA ILE A 25 -10.46 -3.00 12.34
C ILE A 25 -10.04 -1.95 11.32
N TRP A 26 -10.01 -0.68 11.73
CA TRP A 26 -9.63 0.42 10.83
C TRP A 26 -8.16 0.39 10.46
N ASP A 27 -7.29 -0.06 11.36
CA ASP A 27 -5.86 -0.20 11.09
C ASP A 27 -5.58 -1.33 10.09
N VAL A 28 -6.20 -2.50 10.27
CA VAL A 28 -6.06 -3.63 9.35
C VAL A 28 -6.68 -3.29 7.99
N LEU A 29 -7.89 -2.76 7.95
CA LEU A 29 -8.56 -2.41 6.69
C LEU A 29 -7.82 -1.28 5.97
N GLY A 30 -7.36 -0.26 6.70
CA GLY A 30 -6.59 0.84 6.15
C GLY A 30 -5.27 0.35 5.53
N THR A 31 -4.56 -0.51 6.25
CA THR A 31 -3.32 -1.14 5.76
C THR A 31 -3.57 -1.99 4.52
N ALA A 32 -4.62 -2.82 4.52
CA ALA A 32 -4.98 -3.65 3.38
C ALA A 32 -5.31 -2.82 2.12
N VAL A 33 -6.12 -1.78 2.27
CA VAL A 33 -6.44 -0.87 1.16
C VAL A 33 -5.19 -0.15 0.66
N TYR A 34 -4.33 0.32 1.56
CA TYR A 34 -3.09 0.98 1.18
C TYR A 34 -2.12 0.04 0.43
N LEU A 35 -2.01 -1.23 0.86
CA LEU A 35 -1.26 -2.25 0.15
C LEU A 35 -1.80 -2.49 -1.26
N LEU A 36 -3.12 -2.54 -1.44
CA LEU A 36 -3.72 -2.67 -2.78
C LEU A 36 -3.36 -1.48 -3.67
N PHE A 37 -3.37 -0.24 -3.14
CA PHE A 37 -2.93 0.93 -3.88
C PHE A 37 -1.46 0.87 -4.27
N LEU A 38 -0.59 0.42 -3.36
CA LEU A 38 0.83 0.25 -3.65
C LEU A 38 1.07 -0.81 -4.73
N LEU A 39 0.39 -1.95 -4.65
CA LEU A 39 0.47 -3.01 -5.65
C LEU A 39 -0.03 -2.54 -7.01
N PHE A 40 -1.19 -1.88 -7.04
CA PHE A 40 -1.76 -1.35 -8.28
C PHE A 40 -0.88 -0.26 -8.89
N GLY A 41 -0.40 0.68 -8.09
CA GLY A 41 0.53 1.72 -8.53
C GLY A 41 1.85 1.14 -9.04
N GLY A 42 2.40 0.15 -8.34
CA GLY A 42 3.58 -0.58 -8.78
C GLY A 42 3.35 -1.30 -10.11
N PHE A 43 2.20 -1.96 -10.28
CA PHE A 43 1.83 -2.61 -11.53
C PHE A 43 1.73 -1.61 -12.69
N LEU A 44 1.13 -0.44 -12.46
CA LEU A 44 1.09 0.63 -13.45
C LEU A 44 2.49 1.12 -13.82
N VAL A 45 3.36 1.35 -12.82
CA VAL A 45 4.73 1.80 -13.08
C VAL A 45 5.49 0.76 -13.92
N LEU A 46 5.36 -0.52 -13.57
CA LEU A 46 5.96 -1.62 -14.31
C LEU A 46 5.47 -1.64 -15.76
N SER A 47 4.15 -1.56 -15.95
CA SER A 47 3.50 -1.70 -17.26
C SER A 47 3.74 -0.50 -18.19
N VAL A 48 3.79 0.71 -17.64
CA VAL A 48 3.82 1.96 -18.42
C VAL A 48 5.25 2.45 -18.66
N PHE A 49 6.17 2.22 -17.72
CA PHE A 49 7.53 2.76 -17.81
C PHE A 49 8.57 1.66 -18.04
N VAL A 50 8.56 0.62 -17.19
CA VAL A 50 9.65 -0.36 -17.17
C VAL A 50 9.58 -1.32 -18.37
N LEU A 51 8.44 -1.98 -18.58
CA LEU A 51 8.30 -2.94 -19.68
C LEU A 51 8.49 -2.30 -21.07
N PRO A 52 7.94 -1.10 -21.36
CA PRO A 52 8.18 -0.43 -22.64
C PRO A 52 9.64 -0.05 -22.84
N ALA A 53 10.34 0.41 -21.78
CA ALA A 53 11.76 0.73 -21.88
C ALA A 53 12.63 -0.51 -22.15
N LEU A 54 12.33 -1.65 -21.50
CA LEU A 54 12.99 -2.93 -21.77
C LEU A 54 12.73 -3.42 -23.20
N SER A 55 11.50 -3.27 -23.68
CA SER A 55 11.13 -3.59 -25.07
C SER A 55 11.91 -2.72 -26.07
N ALA A 56 12.00 -1.42 -25.83
CA ALA A 56 12.78 -0.51 -26.66
C ALA A 56 14.28 -0.86 -26.66
N LEU A 57 14.84 -1.15 -25.48
CA LEU A 57 16.24 -1.56 -25.34
C LEU A 57 16.55 -2.82 -26.16
N SER A 58 15.69 -3.84 -26.08
CA SER A 58 15.89 -5.12 -26.78
C SER A 58 15.72 -5.05 -28.31
N ARG A 59 14.86 -4.16 -28.81
CA ARG A 59 14.53 -4.09 -30.24
C ARG A 59 15.36 -3.09 -31.03
N THR A 60 15.62 -1.92 -30.47
CA THR A 60 16.22 -0.79 -31.19
C THR A 60 17.43 -0.19 -30.47
N GLY A 61 17.85 -0.77 -29.35
CA GLY A 61 18.84 -0.19 -28.45
C GLY A 61 18.28 0.89 -27.51
N GLY A 62 17.08 1.42 -27.79
CA GLY A 62 16.39 2.43 -26.98
C GLY A 62 17.03 3.82 -27.07
N THR A 63 16.22 4.88 -27.05
CA THR A 63 16.75 6.25 -26.93
C THR A 63 17.12 6.56 -25.48
N PRO A 64 18.09 7.46 -25.22
CA PRO A 64 18.46 7.85 -23.86
C PRO A 64 17.27 8.31 -23.00
N VAL A 65 16.28 8.97 -23.62
CA VAL A 65 15.05 9.41 -22.95
C VAL A 65 14.21 8.23 -22.49
N VAL A 66 13.96 7.26 -23.38
CA VAL A 66 13.14 6.08 -23.06
C VAL A 66 13.80 5.24 -21.97
N LEU A 67 15.13 5.05 -22.06
CA LEU A 67 15.89 4.33 -21.05
C LEU A 67 15.91 5.08 -19.70
N GLY A 68 16.04 6.40 -19.73
CA GLY A 68 15.96 7.25 -18.53
C GLY A 68 14.61 7.14 -17.83
N ILE A 69 13.50 7.17 -18.58
CA ILE A 69 12.15 6.96 -18.04
C ILE A 69 12.02 5.56 -17.43
N GLY A 70 12.52 4.52 -18.11
CA GLY A 70 12.55 3.16 -17.58
C GLY A 70 13.33 3.03 -16.27
N ALA A 71 14.49 3.68 -16.18
CA ALA A 71 15.32 3.70 -14.98
C ALA A 71 14.61 4.38 -13.79
N VAL A 72 13.93 5.51 -14.02
CA VAL A 72 13.09 6.15 -12.99
C VAL A 72 11.96 5.21 -12.56
N GLY A 73 11.33 4.52 -13.51
CA GLY A 73 10.33 3.49 -13.22
C GLY A 73 10.86 2.39 -12.30
N LEU A 74 12.07 1.89 -12.55
CA LEU A 74 12.71 0.88 -11.69
C LEU A 74 12.94 1.39 -10.26
N ILE A 75 13.41 2.63 -10.09
CA ILE A 75 13.60 3.25 -8.77
C ILE A 75 12.25 3.31 -8.03
N LEU A 76 11.17 3.69 -8.71
CA LEU A 76 9.83 3.72 -8.13
C LEU A 76 9.36 2.32 -7.71
N ILE A 77 9.62 1.28 -8.50
CA ILE A 77 9.29 -0.11 -8.13
C ILE A 77 10.03 -0.53 -6.86
N VAL A 78 11.33 -0.23 -6.75
CA VAL A 78 12.11 -0.53 -5.54
C VAL A 78 11.54 0.21 -4.33
N ALA A 79 11.18 1.49 -4.48
CA ALA A 79 10.58 2.28 -3.40
C ALA A 79 9.21 1.73 -2.96
N VAL A 80 8.36 1.32 -3.91
CA VAL A 80 7.08 0.66 -3.62
C VAL A 80 7.30 -0.66 -2.90
N GLY A 81 8.22 -1.51 -3.38
CA GLY A 81 8.57 -2.77 -2.74
C GLY A 81 9.09 -2.60 -1.32
N TYR A 82 9.99 -1.64 -1.10
CA TYR A 82 10.48 -1.28 0.24
C TYR A 82 9.33 -0.86 1.17
N ARG A 83 8.39 -0.04 0.66
CA ARG A 83 7.24 0.41 1.44
C ARG A 83 6.34 -0.76 1.83
N ILE A 84 6.09 -1.70 0.93
CA ILE A 84 5.29 -2.91 1.20
C ILE A 84 5.97 -3.76 2.28
N VAL A 85 7.26 -4.06 2.14
CA VAL A 85 8.00 -4.86 3.13
C VAL A 85 7.93 -4.22 4.52
N ARG A 86 8.12 -2.90 4.59
CA ARG A 86 8.05 -2.16 5.86
C ARG A 86 6.66 -2.16 6.50
N LEU A 87 5.57 -2.31 5.74
CA LEU A 87 4.22 -2.39 6.29
C LEU A 87 3.87 -3.79 6.81
N LEU A 88 4.57 -4.82 6.31
CA LEU A 88 4.35 -6.21 6.69
C LEU A 88 5.23 -6.66 7.88
N GLN A 89 6.18 -5.81 8.28
CA GLN A 89 7.06 -5.99 9.44
C GLN A 89 6.55 -5.17 10.62
#